data_AF-A0A293M0U4-F1
#
_entry.id   AF-A0A293M0U4-F1
#
_cell.length_a   1.000
_cell.length_b   1.000
_cell.length_c   1.000
_cell.angle_alpha   90.00
_cell.angle_beta   90.00
_cell.angle_gamma   90.00
#
_symmetry.space_group_name_H-M   'P 1'
#
loop_
_entity.id
_entity.type
_entity.pdbx_description
1 polymer ?
#
loop_
_entity_poly.entity_id
_entity_poly.type
_entity_poly.pdbx_seq_one_letter_code
_entity_poly.pdbx_strand_id
1 'polypeptide(L)'
;MPRLFKLFRLSVLSSEYLDKFSFFVKRIVEERTKSSNVKPNDQLQLFLDVMETEAATGDTELVPEDLANKKRLSMDDIVAQIFTLLIGGNDTVAQALTFLVYSLTLHPEYQDKVIEEIDRVVGKGDVTYEMLQSLDYLEAVINETLRVYTPDSFLARVCTKKTVVHGIELNPGNMIYIPTQAIHMDPEF
;
A
#
# COMPACT_ATOMS: atom_id res chain seq x y z
N MET A 1 8.86 -0.66 17.49
CA MET A 1 9.18 0.70 17.98
C MET A 1 10.48 0.69 18.77
N PRO A 2 11.42 1.62 18.49
CA PRO A 2 12.67 1.73 19.23
C PRO A 2 12.43 1.96 20.73
N ARG A 3 13.29 1.42 21.60
CA ARG A 3 13.17 1.51 23.07
C ARG A 3 13.09 2.96 23.59
N LEU A 4 13.72 3.91 22.90
CA LEU A 4 13.68 5.34 23.20
C LEU A 4 12.26 5.94 23.10
N PHE A 5 11.46 5.55 22.10
CA PHE A 5 10.08 6.05 21.95
C PHE A 5 9.18 5.60 23.10
N LYS A 6 9.37 4.34 23.56
CA LYS A 6 8.65 3.82 24.74
C LYS A 6 9.09 4.52 26.03
N LEU A 7 10.39 4.82 26.17
CA LEU A 7 10.94 5.50 27.35
C LEU A 7 10.42 6.93 27.50
N PHE A 8 10.32 7.67 26.38
CA PHE A 8 9.83 9.05 26.38
C PHE A 8 8.32 9.19 26.11
N ARG A 9 7.57 8.08 25.98
CA ARG A 9 6.16 8.05 25.54
C ARG A 9 5.91 8.90 24.28
N LEU A 10 6.93 9.03 23.44
CA LEU A 10 6.80 9.71 22.17
C LEU A 10 6.02 8.77 21.25
N SER A 11 4.84 9.22 20.84
CA SER A 11 4.10 8.59 19.76
C SER A 11 4.27 9.46 18.53
N VAL A 12 4.56 8.85 17.39
CA VAL A 12 4.62 9.55 16.09
C VAL A 12 3.26 10.14 15.72
N LEU A 13 2.18 9.55 16.25
CA LEU A 13 0.79 9.95 16.04
C LEU A 13 0.13 10.25 17.39
N SER A 14 -0.60 11.36 17.52
CA SER A 14 -1.32 11.63 18.77
C SER A 14 -2.41 10.58 19.00
N SER A 15 -2.60 10.18 20.25
CA SER A 15 -3.67 9.24 20.61
C SER A 15 -5.04 9.77 20.24
N GLU A 16 -5.24 11.09 20.33
CA GLU A 16 -6.49 11.75 19.96
C GLU A 16 -6.89 11.51 18.50
N TYR A 17 -5.94 11.58 17.55
CA TYR A 17 -6.23 11.33 16.13
C TYR A 17 -6.50 9.85 15.87
N LEU A 18 -5.78 8.95 16.54
CA LEU A 18 -6.00 7.51 16.43
C LEU A 18 -7.39 7.12 16.97
N ASP A 19 -7.82 7.72 18.07
CA ASP A 19 -9.15 7.48 18.65
C ASP A 19 -10.26 7.99 17.72
N LYS A 20 -10.09 9.19 17.15
CA LYS A 20 -11.02 9.73 16.15
C LYS A 20 -11.10 8.85 14.89
N PHE A 21 -9.96 8.35 14.41
CA PHE A 21 -9.91 7.45 13.27
C PHE A 21 -10.58 6.10 13.58
N SER A 22 -10.27 5.51 14.75
CA SER A 22 -10.91 4.27 15.22
C SER A 22 -12.42 4.44 15.32
N PHE A 23 -12.88 5.56 15.88
CA PHE A 23 -14.30 5.90 15.94
C PHE A 23 -14.94 5.98 14.55
N PHE A 24 -14.28 6.64 13.59
CA PHE A 24 -14.78 6.76 12.21
C PHE A 24 -14.89 5.39 11.51
N VAL A 25 -13.87 4.54 11.61
CA VAL A 25 -13.90 3.19 11.06
C VAL A 25 -15.00 2.34 11.69
N LYS A 26 -15.13 2.36 13.02
CA LYS A 26 -16.17 1.62 13.74
C LYS A 26 -17.57 2.06 13.30
N ARG A 27 -17.76 3.36 13.10
CA ARG A 27 -19.01 3.90 12.53
C ARG A 27 -19.31 3.38 11.13
N ILE A 28 -18.32 3.32 10.24
CA ILE A 28 -18.52 2.74 8.89
C ILE A 28 -18.95 1.28 8.98
N VAL A 29 -18.31 0.50 9.86
CA VAL A 29 -18.68 -0.92 10.08
C VAL A 29 -20.11 -1.03 10.64
N GLU A 30 -20.47 -0.20 11.62
CA GLU A 30 -21.82 -0.17 12.19
C GLU A 30 -22.87 0.20 11.14
N GLU A 31 -22.65 1.25 10.36
CA GLU A 31 -23.57 1.69 9.32
C GLU A 31 -23.73 0.58 8.25
N ARG A 32 -22.65 -0.10 7.89
CA ARG A 32 -22.67 -1.21 6.92
C ARG A 32 -23.44 -2.42 7.42
N THR A 33 -23.25 -2.80 8.69
CA THR A 33 -23.94 -3.94 9.33
C THR A 33 -25.42 -3.67 9.58
N LYS A 34 -25.81 -2.42 9.83
CA LYS A 34 -27.22 -2.02 10.06
C LYS A 34 -28.01 -1.82 8.77
N SER A 35 -27.36 -1.33 7.71
CA SER A 35 -28.09 -0.73 6.57
C SER A 35 -28.26 -1.64 5.35
N SER A 36 -27.57 -2.79 5.27
CA SER A 36 -27.44 -3.47 3.98
C SER A 36 -27.79 -4.96 4.01
N ASN A 37 -28.78 -5.35 3.20
CA ASN A 37 -28.93 -6.73 2.69
C ASN A 37 -27.91 -7.07 1.59
N VAL A 38 -27.10 -6.09 1.15
CA VAL A 38 -26.10 -6.25 0.10
C VAL A 38 -24.71 -6.15 0.71
N LYS A 39 -23.93 -7.24 0.62
CA LYS A 39 -22.52 -7.26 1.01
C LYS A 39 -21.67 -6.68 -0.13
N PRO A 40 -20.99 -5.53 0.03
CA PRO A 40 -20.12 -4.98 -1.01
C PRO A 40 -18.94 -5.91 -1.27
N ASN A 41 -18.48 -6.00 -2.53
CA ASN A 41 -17.28 -6.78 -2.86
C ASN A 41 -16.03 -5.92 -2.68
N ASP A 42 -15.68 -5.63 -1.42
CA ASP A 42 -14.51 -4.82 -1.06
C ASP A 42 -13.70 -5.45 0.09
N GLN A 43 -12.50 -4.90 0.33
CA GLN A 43 -11.58 -5.44 1.34
C GLN A 43 -12.12 -5.33 2.77
N LEU A 44 -12.95 -4.33 3.08
CA LEU A 44 -13.57 -4.22 4.40
C LEU A 44 -14.59 -5.34 4.60
N GLN A 45 -15.38 -5.67 3.59
CA GLN A 45 -16.29 -6.83 3.66
C GLN A 45 -15.52 -8.13 3.85
N LEU A 46 -14.39 -8.32 3.16
CA LEU A 46 -13.52 -9.47 3.35
C LEU A 46 -13.06 -9.62 4.81
N PHE A 47 -12.66 -8.52 5.46
CA PHE A 47 -12.28 -8.54 6.87
C PHE A 47 -13.44 -8.92 7.79
N LEU A 48 -14.65 -8.41 7.53
CA LEU A 48 -15.83 -8.74 8.31
C LEU A 48 -16.23 -10.20 8.13
N ASP A 49 -16.19 -10.72 6.91
CA ASP A 49 -16.51 -12.13 6.63
C ASP A 49 -15.51 -13.10 7.29
N VAL A 50 -14.22 -12.75 7.32
CA VAL A 50 -13.20 -13.52 8.05
C VAL A 50 -13.48 -13.49 9.56
N MET A 51 -13.78 -12.31 10.11
CA MET A 51 -14.10 -12.16 11.54
C MET A 51 -15.38 -12.94 11.94
N GLU A 52 -16.41 -12.95 11.08
CA GLU A 52 -17.62 -13.75 11.27
C GLU A 52 -17.33 -15.25 11.20
N THR A 53 -16.52 -15.68 10.22
CA THR A 53 -16.14 -17.09 10.05
C THR A 53 -15.35 -17.60 11.25
N GLU A 54 -14.35 -16.84 11.72
CA GLU A 54 -13.55 -17.18 12.91
C GLU A 54 -14.40 -17.21 14.20
N ALA A 55 -15.48 -16.42 14.27
CA ALA A 55 -16.44 -16.46 15.37
C ALA A 55 -17.36 -17.70 15.30
N ALA A 56 -17.72 -18.15 14.10
CA ALA A 56 -18.60 -19.29 13.86
C ALA A 56 -17.89 -20.66 13.99
N THR A 57 -16.64 -20.77 13.55
CA THR A 57 -15.87 -22.03 13.53
C THR A 57 -15.20 -22.35 14.88
N GLY A 58 -15.86 -22.04 16.01
CA GLY A 58 -15.29 -22.17 17.36
C GLY A 58 -14.32 -23.35 17.52
N ASP A 59 -13.04 -23.03 17.79
CA ASP A 59 -11.91 -23.91 18.13
C ASP A 59 -11.93 -25.34 17.56
N THR A 60 -12.30 -25.55 16.30
CA THR A 60 -12.27 -26.89 15.68
C THR A 60 -11.46 -26.94 14.39
N GLU A 61 -10.24 -27.48 14.55
CA GLU A 61 -9.54 -28.42 13.67
C GLU A 61 -9.84 -28.34 12.17
N LEU A 62 -9.23 -27.40 11.45
CA LEU A 62 -8.87 -27.57 10.02
C LEU A 62 -7.73 -26.63 9.59
N VAL A 63 -6.97 -26.13 10.56
CA VAL A 63 -5.89 -25.18 10.34
C VAL A 63 -4.57 -25.92 10.59
N PRO A 64 -3.69 -26.09 9.59
CA PRO A 64 -2.38 -26.74 9.76
C PRO A 64 -1.65 -26.20 10.98
N GLU A 65 -0.89 -27.04 11.70
CA GLU A 65 -0.20 -26.69 12.97
C GLU A 65 0.61 -25.38 12.91
N ASP A 66 1.13 -25.01 11.74
CA ASP A 66 1.85 -23.75 11.48
C ASP A 66 0.97 -22.48 11.64
N LEU A 67 -0.35 -22.64 11.71
CA LEU A 67 -1.37 -21.59 11.82
C LEU A 67 -2.16 -21.71 13.14
N ALA A 68 -1.85 -22.67 14.02
CA ALA A 68 -2.49 -22.85 15.33
C ALA A 68 -2.27 -21.67 16.30
N ASN A 69 -1.35 -20.76 15.98
CA ASN A 69 -1.14 -19.48 16.67
C ASN A 69 -1.91 -18.29 16.04
N LYS A 70 -2.91 -18.54 15.19
CA LYS A 70 -3.72 -17.47 14.58
C LYS A 70 -4.49 -16.68 15.64
N LYS A 71 -3.97 -15.50 15.97
CA LYS A 71 -4.73 -14.45 16.63
C LYS A 71 -5.96 -14.15 15.77
N ARG A 72 -7.16 -14.29 16.35
CA ARG A 72 -8.42 -13.91 15.68
C ARG A 72 -8.35 -12.45 15.25
N LEU A 73 -8.88 -12.15 14.06
CA LEU A 73 -8.94 -10.79 13.55
C LEU A 73 -9.84 -9.94 14.45
N SER A 74 -9.25 -8.98 15.17
CA SER A 74 -10.01 -8.09 16.05
C SER A 74 -10.43 -6.82 15.32
N MET A 75 -11.42 -6.11 15.87
CA MET A 75 -11.82 -4.78 15.37
C MET A 75 -10.63 -3.81 15.33
N ASP A 76 -9.72 -3.89 16.30
CA ASP A 76 -8.53 -3.02 16.32
C ASP A 76 -7.53 -3.41 15.21
N ASP A 77 -7.44 -4.69 14.84
CA ASP A 77 -6.64 -5.14 13.70
C ASP A 77 -7.26 -4.60 12.38
N ILE A 78 -8.59 -4.60 12.24
CA ILE A 78 -9.28 -4.00 11.07
C ILE A 78 -8.99 -2.49 10.99
N VAL A 79 -9.13 -1.76 12.10
CA VAL A 79 -8.81 -0.32 12.17
C VAL A 79 -7.35 -0.09 11.74
N ALA A 80 -6.41 -0.89 12.24
CA ALA A 80 -4.99 -0.76 11.90
C ALA A 80 -4.70 -1.05 10.41
N GLN A 81 -5.37 -2.04 9.81
CA GLN A 81 -5.22 -2.34 8.39
C GLN A 81 -5.77 -1.21 7.51
N ILE A 82 -6.96 -0.69 7.81
CA ILE A 82 -7.54 0.44 7.06
C ILE A 82 -6.66 1.68 7.18
N PHE A 83 -6.09 1.94 8.37
CA PHE A 83 -5.16 3.04 8.57
C PHE A 83 -3.92 2.91 7.68
N THR A 84 -3.38 1.69 7.59
CA THR A 84 -2.21 1.38 6.74
C THR A 84 -2.53 1.58 5.26
N LEU A 85 -3.69 1.13 4.80
CA LEU A 85 -4.15 1.31 3.42
C LEU A 85 -4.32 2.78 3.07
N LEU A 86 -4.90 3.57 3.97
CA LEU A 86 -5.12 5.00 3.74
C LEU A 86 -3.80 5.76 3.60
N ILE A 87 -2.85 5.51 4.51
CA ILE A 87 -1.54 6.17 4.45
C ILE A 87 -0.74 5.70 3.24
N GLY A 88 -0.66 4.38 3.04
CA GLY A 88 0.15 3.79 1.98
C GLY A 88 -0.38 4.06 0.58
N GLY A 89 -1.70 4.14 0.42
CA GLY A 89 -2.36 4.27 -0.89
C GLY A 89 -2.69 5.70 -1.33
N ASN A 90 -2.71 6.68 -0.43
CA ASN A 90 -3.06 8.06 -0.78
C ASN A 90 -1.84 8.88 -1.22
N ASP A 91 -0.89 9.08 -0.30
CA ASP A 91 0.18 10.06 -0.51
C ASP A 91 1.15 9.62 -1.61
N THR A 92 1.39 8.32 -1.74
CA THR A 92 2.26 7.73 -2.78
C THR A 92 1.69 7.95 -4.18
N VAL A 93 0.39 7.69 -4.37
CA VAL A 93 -0.31 7.88 -5.65
C VAL A 93 -0.43 9.37 -5.98
N ALA A 94 -0.72 10.22 -4.99
CA ALA A 94 -0.78 11.66 -5.18
C ALA A 94 0.57 12.23 -5.66
N GLN A 95 1.68 11.77 -5.06
CA GLN A 95 3.03 12.16 -5.51
C GLN A 95 3.31 11.66 -6.93
N ALA A 96 3.02 10.38 -7.23
CA ALA A 96 3.24 9.83 -8.56
C ALA A 96 2.49 10.62 -9.65
N LEU A 97 1.21 10.92 -9.44
CA LEU A 97 0.40 11.72 -10.38
C LEU A 97 0.92 13.16 -10.50
N THR A 98 1.34 13.77 -9.39
CA THR A 98 1.89 15.12 -9.40
C THR A 98 3.14 15.20 -10.28
N PHE A 99 4.08 14.27 -10.10
CA PHE A 99 5.31 14.23 -10.90
C PHE A 99 5.08 13.78 -12.34
N LEU A 100 4.06 12.95 -12.60
CA LEU A 100 3.67 12.58 -13.95
C LEU A 100 3.23 13.82 -14.75
N VAL A 101 2.28 14.58 -14.19
CA VAL A 101 1.78 15.81 -14.83
C VAL A 101 2.89 16.85 -14.95
N TYR A 102 3.74 17.00 -13.92
CA TYR A 102 4.89 17.89 -13.97
C TYR A 102 5.84 17.53 -15.12
N SER A 103 6.19 16.25 -15.26
CA SER A 103 7.11 15.77 -16.31
C SER A 103 6.51 15.98 -17.71
N LEU A 104 5.23 15.66 -17.90
CA LEU A 104 4.53 15.88 -19.16
C LEU A 104 4.45 17.37 -19.53
N THR A 105 4.22 18.26 -18.55
CA THR A 105 4.17 19.71 -18.78
C THR A 105 5.52 20.27 -19.23
N LEU A 106 6.63 19.69 -18.76
CA LEU A 106 7.98 20.08 -19.19
C LEU A 106 8.39 19.48 -20.54
N HIS A 107 7.70 18.44 -21.00
CA HIS A 107 7.99 17.72 -22.24
C HIS A 107 6.73 17.56 -23.11
N PRO A 108 6.24 18.65 -23.74
CA PRO A 108 5.02 18.63 -24.55
C PRO A 108 5.04 17.57 -25.66
N GLU A 109 6.22 17.26 -26.22
CA GLU A 109 6.38 16.24 -27.27
C GLU A 109 6.00 14.82 -26.82
N TYR A 110 6.10 14.51 -25.52
CA TYR A 110 5.67 13.23 -24.96
C TYR A 110 4.22 13.30 -24.48
N GLN A 111 3.78 14.47 -24.02
CA GLN A 111 2.37 14.72 -23.71
C GLN A 111 1.48 14.50 -24.94
N ASP A 112 1.86 15.07 -26.08
CA ASP A 112 1.09 14.93 -27.32
C ASP A 112 0.97 13.46 -27.73
N LYS A 113 2.05 12.67 -27.61
CA LYS A 113 2.03 11.22 -27.90
C LYS A 113 1.11 10.43 -26.96
N VAL A 114 1.09 10.78 -25.67
CA VAL A 114 0.18 10.17 -24.70
C VAL A 114 -1.27 10.49 -25.08
N ILE A 115 -1.57 11.74 -25.45
CA ILE A 115 -2.91 12.15 -25.87
C ILE A 115 -3.31 11.41 -27.15
N GLU A 116 -2.43 11.32 -28.15
CA GLU A 116 -2.68 10.58 -29.38
C GLU A 116 -2.95 9.09 -29.13
N GLU A 117 -2.24 8.46 -28.19
CA GLU A 117 -2.51 7.08 -27.79
C GLU A 117 -3.88 6.93 -27.12
N ILE A 118 -4.21 7.82 -26.18
CA ILE A 118 -5.51 7.81 -25.48
C ILE A 118 -6.64 8.02 -26.48
N ASP A 119 -6.52 8.98 -27.38
CA ASP A 119 -7.53 9.27 -28.42
C ASP A 119 -7.72 8.08 -29.36
N ARG A 120 -6.65 7.35 -29.68
CA ARG A 120 -6.69 6.15 -30.53
C ARG A 120 -7.36 4.96 -29.83
N VAL A 121 -7.08 4.75 -28.54
CA VAL A 121 -7.51 3.57 -27.79
C VAL A 121 -8.90 3.76 -27.17
N VAL A 122 -9.12 4.91 -26.53
CA VAL A 122 -10.35 5.21 -25.76
C VAL A 122 -11.33 6.02 -26.62
N GLY A 123 -10.83 6.94 -27.43
CA GLY A 123 -11.66 7.85 -28.22
C GLY A 123 -12.57 8.72 -27.32
N LYS A 124 -13.87 8.74 -27.62
CA LYS A 124 -14.88 9.53 -26.88
C LYS A 124 -15.82 8.69 -26.01
N GLY A 125 -15.50 7.41 -25.83
CA GLY A 125 -16.32 6.47 -25.05
C GLY A 125 -15.95 6.42 -23.58
N ASP A 126 -16.61 5.51 -22.86
CA ASP A 126 -16.23 5.17 -21.49
C ASP A 126 -14.93 4.36 -21.46
N VAL A 127 -14.12 4.58 -20.43
CA VAL A 127 -12.87 3.83 -20.21
C VAL A 127 -13.20 2.43 -19.68
N THR A 128 -12.66 1.40 -20.35
CA THR A 128 -12.75 -0.01 -19.91
C THR A 128 -11.41 -0.51 -19.38
N TYR A 129 -11.43 -1.60 -18.62
CA TYR A 129 -10.20 -2.20 -18.08
C TYR A 129 -9.26 -2.66 -19.20
N GLU A 130 -9.82 -3.26 -20.24
CA GLU A 130 -9.09 -3.77 -21.39
C GLU A 130 -8.43 -2.63 -22.18
N MET A 131 -9.10 -1.48 -22.29
CA MET A 131 -8.52 -0.28 -22.89
C MET A 131 -7.31 0.22 -22.10
N LEU A 132 -7.41 0.29 -20.76
CA LEU A 132 -6.29 0.71 -19.92
C LEU A 132 -5.05 -0.18 -20.11
N GLN A 133 -5.25 -1.48 -20.27
CA GLN A 133 -4.15 -2.42 -20.55
C GLN A 133 -3.50 -2.27 -21.93
N SER A 134 -4.09 -1.46 -22.82
CA SER A 134 -3.56 -1.20 -24.17
C SER A 134 -2.91 0.18 -24.33
N LEU A 135 -2.78 0.94 -23.24
CA LEU A 135 -2.11 2.24 -23.20
C LEU A 135 -0.61 2.07 -22.89
N ASP A 136 0.09 1.36 -23.77
CA ASP A 136 1.49 0.96 -23.59
C ASP A 136 2.42 2.17 -23.42
N TYR A 137 2.18 3.25 -24.16
CA TYR A 137 3.02 4.46 -24.07
C TYR A 137 2.77 5.22 -22.78
N LEU A 138 1.52 5.35 -22.35
CA LEU A 138 1.18 5.94 -21.05
C LEU A 138 1.82 5.13 -19.91
N GLU A 139 1.78 3.80 -19.96
CA GLU A 139 2.45 2.94 -18.98
C GLU A 139 3.97 3.19 -18.96
N ALA A 140 4.61 3.31 -20.13
CA ALA A 140 6.03 3.67 -20.22
C ALA A 140 6.35 5.03 -19.58
N VAL A 141 5.49 6.05 -19.79
CA VAL A 141 5.66 7.38 -19.19
C VAL A 141 5.46 7.34 -17.67
N ILE A 142 4.49 6.59 -17.18
CA ILE A 142 4.29 6.39 -15.73
C ILE A 142 5.53 5.71 -15.12
N ASN A 143 6.05 4.67 -15.75
CA ASN A 143 7.24 3.96 -15.29
C ASN A 143 8.48 4.87 -15.26
N GLU A 144 8.69 5.69 -16.29
CA GLU A 144 9.80 6.65 -16.31
C GLU A 144 9.65 7.72 -15.23
N THR A 145 8.42 8.19 -14.99
CA THR A 145 8.12 9.12 -13.90
C THR A 145 8.50 8.50 -12.55
N LEU A 146 8.13 7.24 -12.29
CA LEU A 146 8.44 6.55 -11.04
C LEU A 146 9.93 6.22 -10.88
N ARG A 147 10.65 6.03 -11.99
CA ARG A 147 12.11 5.86 -12.00
C ARG A 147 12.81 7.14 -11.54
N VAL A 148 12.43 8.30 -12.10
CA VAL A 148 13.03 9.61 -11.78
C VAL A 148 12.56 10.12 -10.41
N TYR A 149 11.26 10.03 -10.14
CA TYR A 149 10.58 10.53 -8.95
C TYR A 149 10.00 9.37 -8.14
N THR A 150 10.88 8.60 -7.50
CA THR A 150 10.48 7.45 -6.69
C THR A 150 9.85 7.90 -5.36
N PRO A 151 8.55 7.62 -5.10
CA PRO A 151 7.87 8.11 -3.88
C PRO A 151 8.49 7.58 -2.57
N ASP A 152 9.03 6.36 -2.59
CA ASP A 152 9.80 5.79 -1.49
C ASP A 152 11.25 5.57 -1.92
N SER A 153 12.13 6.51 -1.57
CA SER A 153 13.50 6.57 -2.10
C SER A 153 14.41 5.46 -1.56
N PHE A 154 14.02 4.76 -0.50
CA PHE A 154 14.73 3.59 0.01
C PHE A 154 13.81 2.56 0.66
N LEU A 155 14.17 1.28 0.55
CA LEU A 155 13.49 0.21 1.29
C LEU A 155 14.27 -0.14 2.55
N ALA A 156 13.59 -0.25 3.68
CA ALA A 156 14.18 -0.72 4.94
C ALA A 156 13.93 -2.22 5.16
N ARG A 157 14.95 -2.94 5.63
CA ARG A 157 14.87 -4.33 6.10
C ARG A 157 15.61 -4.48 7.43
N VAL A 158 15.24 -5.51 8.19
CA VAL A 158 15.94 -5.90 9.42
C VAL A 158 16.45 -7.31 9.24
N CYS A 159 17.74 -7.53 9.45
CA CYS A 159 18.32 -8.86 9.46
C CYS A 159 17.74 -9.67 10.63
N THR A 160 17.16 -10.84 10.35
CA THR A 160 16.53 -11.70 11.38
C THR A 160 17.41 -12.88 11.78
N LYS A 161 18.38 -13.24 10.95
CA LYS A 161 19.29 -14.39 11.14
C LYS A 161 20.67 -14.02 10.63
N LYS A 162 21.73 -14.46 11.32
CA LYS A 162 23.12 -14.19 10.88
C LYS A 162 23.31 -14.70 9.45
N THR A 163 23.78 -13.84 8.55
CA THR A 163 23.98 -14.15 7.13
C THR A 163 25.12 -13.34 6.54
N VAL A 164 25.50 -13.62 5.30
CA VAL A 164 26.53 -12.88 4.55
C VAL A 164 25.94 -12.46 3.21
N VAL A 165 26.05 -11.17 2.87
CA VAL A 165 25.58 -10.61 1.59
C VAL A 165 26.76 -9.89 0.94
N HIS A 166 27.18 -10.34 -0.25
CA HIS A 166 28.35 -9.79 -0.96
C HIS A 166 29.62 -9.67 -0.09
N GLY A 167 29.87 -10.65 0.79
CA GLY A 167 31.01 -10.65 1.71
C GLY A 167 30.85 -9.80 2.97
N ILE A 168 29.72 -9.11 3.14
CA ILE A 168 29.39 -8.34 4.34
C ILE A 168 28.65 -9.25 5.32
N GLU A 169 29.19 -9.42 6.52
CA GLU A 169 28.50 -10.13 7.60
C GLU A 169 27.37 -9.28 8.18
N LEU A 170 26.16 -9.85 8.18
CA LEU A 170 24.95 -9.26 8.76
C LEU A 170 24.51 -10.08 9.96
N ASN A 171 24.32 -9.41 11.09
CA ASN A 171 23.84 -10.00 12.33
C ASN A 171 22.36 -9.65 12.57
N PRO A 172 21.63 -10.50 13.33
CA PRO A 172 20.26 -10.18 13.72
C PRO A 172 20.14 -8.79 14.36
N GLY A 173 19.18 -8.00 13.90
CA GLY A 173 18.95 -6.62 14.33
C GLY A 173 19.68 -5.55 13.51
N ASN A 174 20.58 -5.91 12.59
CA ASN A 174 21.13 -4.93 11.65
C ASN A 174 20.02 -4.39 10.72
N MET A 175 19.94 -3.06 10.60
CA MET A 175 19.09 -2.37 9.63
C MET A 175 19.81 -2.36 8.27
N ILE A 176 19.07 -2.64 7.22
CA ILE A 176 19.56 -2.61 5.84
C ILE A 176 18.68 -1.62 5.08
N TYR A 177 19.30 -0.62 4.47
CA TYR A 177 18.63 0.35 3.63
C TYR A 177 19.04 0.10 2.18
N ILE A 178 18.05 -0.15 1.32
CA ILE A 178 18.24 -0.37 -0.11
C ILE A 178 17.90 0.95 -0.79
N PRO A 179 18.87 1.66 -1.40
CA PRO A 179 18.65 3.00 -1.94
C PRO A 179 17.99 2.93 -3.33
N THR A 180 16.69 2.65 -3.36
CA THR A 180 15.90 2.46 -4.60
C THR A 180 16.09 3.58 -5.60
N GLN A 181 16.02 4.85 -5.18
CA GLN A 181 16.18 5.98 -6.10
C GLN A 181 17.59 6.05 -6.70
N ALA A 182 18.62 5.70 -5.93
CA ALA A 182 19.99 5.68 -6.45
C ALA A 182 20.16 4.56 -7.48
N ILE A 183 19.57 3.38 -7.22
CA ILE A 183 19.56 2.25 -8.17
C ILE A 183 18.83 2.64 -9.46
N HIS A 184 17.69 3.32 -9.37
CA HIS A 184 16.93 3.78 -10.53
C HIS A 184 17.67 4.82 -11.40
N MET A 185 18.68 5.49 -10.85
CA MET A 185 19.45 6.56 -11.50
C MET A 185 20.91 6.18 -11.77
N ASP A 186 21.27 4.90 -11.60
CA ASP A 186 22.61 4.40 -11.86
C ASP A 186 22.89 4.44 -13.38
N PRO A 187 23.90 5.20 -13.85
CA PRO A 187 24.18 5.30 -15.28
C PRO A 187 24.72 4.02 -15.93
N GLU A 188 25.12 3.02 -15.13
CA GLU A 188 25.56 1.71 -15.67
C GLU A 188 24.38 0.79 -16.06
N PHE A 189 23.15 1.09 -15.63
CA PHE A 189 21.95 0.28 -15.83
C PHE A 189 20.79 1.08 -16.44
#